data_AF-A0A9D2GHG1-F1
#
_entry.id   AF-A0A9D2GHG1-F1
#
_cell.length_a   1.000
_cell.length_b   1.000
_cell.length_c   1.000
_cell.angle_alpha   90.00
_cell.angle_beta   90.00
_cell.angle_gamma   90.00
#
_symmetry.space_group_name_H-M   'P 1'
#
loop_
_entity.id
_entity.type
_entity.pdbx_description
1 polymer ?
#
loop_
_entity_poly.entity_id
_entity_poly.type
_entity_poly.pdbx_seq_one_letter_code
_entity_poly.pdbx_strand_id
1 'polypeptide(L)'
;MIFIGGISQGQRVLDYRGSAVLCAICGGYGRYQVIMTYTYFSFFFIPLFKWNRRYYVKTSCCGSLYELDPEVGKALARGENVEIRQEHLHLLQRSGQNFRGNEGAWRDSSSPNTGNGAPAGDPEESARTLKAKYGEDFRMRSCPYCGYQFVDHEKEFAFCPKCGKPLSKREQEG
;
A
#
# COMPACT_ATOMS: atom_id res chain seq x y z
N MET A 1 -2.78 -34.84 -22.60
CA MET A 1 -2.42 -33.52 -23.15
C MET A 1 -1.16 -33.06 -22.43
N ILE A 2 -0.03 -32.92 -23.13
CA ILE A 2 1.26 -32.58 -22.52
C ILE A 2 1.46 -31.07 -22.66
N PHE A 3 1.66 -30.36 -21.54
CA PHE A 3 2.06 -28.95 -21.54
C PHE A 3 3.52 -28.87 -22.01
N ILE A 4 3.73 -28.52 -23.28
CA ILE A 4 5.05 -28.50 -23.90
C ILE A 4 5.90 -27.33 -23.35
N GLY A 5 5.29 -26.23 -22.90
CA GLY A 5 5.98 -25.16 -22.16
C GLY A 5 5.03 -24.02 -21.77
N GLY A 6 5.46 -23.17 -20.84
CA GLY A 6 4.66 -22.05 -20.33
C GLY A 6 5.50 -20.89 -19.80
N ILE A 7 4.97 -19.67 -19.91
CA ILE A 7 5.54 -18.46 -19.30
C ILE A 7 4.80 -18.21 -17.99
N SER A 8 5.54 -18.21 -16.88
CA SER A 8 5.01 -18.01 -15.55
C SER A 8 5.74 -16.87 -14.83
N GLN A 9 5.14 -16.33 -13.78
CA GLN A 9 5.77 -15.32 -12.93
C GLN A 9 6.07 -15.92 -11.55
N GLY A 10 7.20 -15.52 -10.98
CA GLY A 10 7.63 -15.89 -9.65
C GLY A 10 7.97 -14.65 -8.83
N GLN A 11 7.88 -14.79 -7.51
CA GLN A 11 8.26 -13.76 -6.55
C GLN A 11 9.23 -14.33 -5.54
N ARG A 12 10.16 -13.50 -5.08
CA ARG A 12 11.10 -13.81 -3.99
C ARG A 12 11.23 -12.58 -3.09
N VAL A 13 11.03 -12.76 -1.80
CA VAL A 13 11.38 -11.74 -0.80
C VAL A 13 12.90 -11.73 -0.63
N LEU A 14 13.50 -10.55 -0.69
CA LEU A 14 14.92 -10.34 -0.46
C LEU A 14 15.11 -9.82 0.96
N ASP A 15 16.05 -10.44 1.69
CA ASP A 15 16.39 -10.03 3.06
C ASP A 15 17.19 -8.73 3.03
N TYR A 16 16.50 -7.61 3.25
CA TYR A 16 17.13 -6.31 3.40
C TYR A 16 17.39 -6.00 4.87
N ARG A 17 18.67 -5.90 5.25
CA ARG A 17 19.10 -5.63 6.63
C ARG A 17 19.21 -4.14 6.97
N GLY A 18 18.67 -3.25 6.14
CA GLY A 18 18.75 -1.82 6.36
C GLY A 18 18.06 -1.35 7.65
N SER A 19 18.47 -0.17 8.11
CA SER A 19 17.93 0.50 9.28
C SER A 19 16.46 0.90 9.11
N ALA A 20 15.82 1.29 10.21
CA ALA A 20 14.47 1.85 10.16
C ALA A 20 14.52 3.21 9.46
N VAL A 21 13.64 3.42 8.50
CA VAL A 21 13.55 4.63 7.68
C VAL A 21 12.27 5.39 8.00
N LEU A 22 12.33 6.71 7.86
CA LEU A 22 11.16 7.56 7.99
C LEU A 22 10.32 7.48 6.72
N CYS A 23 9.06 7.07 6.86
CA CYS A 23 8.15 6.96 5.73
C CYS A 23 7.67 8.34 5.27
N ALA A 24 7.96 8.70 4.02
CA ALA A 24 7.51 9.95 3.41
C ALA A 24 5.97 10.08 3.28
N ILE A 25 5.24 8.98 3.49
CA ILE A 25 3.77 8.94 3.33
C ILE A 25 3.04 9.17 4.65
N CYS A 26 3.41 8.42 5.70
CA CYS A 26 2.72 8.49 6.99
C CYS A 26 3.56 9.17 8.09
N GLY A 27 4.83 9.47 7.84
CA GLY A 27 5.75 10.03 8.84
C GLY A 27 6.16 9.06 9.94
N GLY A 28 5.73 7.79 9.89
CA GLY A 28 6.13 6.76 10.83
C GLY A 28 7.49 6.13 10.48
N TYR A 29 8.16 5.56 11.48
CA TYR A 29 9.32 4.72 11.26
C TYR A 29 8.91 3.33 10.80
N GLY A 30 9.53 2.83 9.73
CA GLY A 30 9.26 1.51 9.18
C GLY A 30 10.50 0.83 8.66
N ARG A 31 10.38 -0.45 8.34
CA ARG A 31 11.38 -1.22 7.61
C ARG A 31 10.92 -1.41 6.17
N TYR A 32 11.87 -1.57 5.27
CA TYR A 32 11.62 -1.95 3.89
C TYR A 32 11.63 -3.46 3.74
N GLN A 33 10.55 -4.00 3.19
CA GLN A 33 10.45 -5.37 2.71
C GLN A 33 10.66 -5.34 1.20
N VAL A 34 11.78 -5.89 0.73
CA VAL A 34 12.14 -5.87 -0.69
C VAL A 34 11.60 -7.15 -1.34
N ILE A 35 10.90 -6.98 -2.44
CA ILE A 35 10.25 -8.04 -3.18
C ILE A 35 10.78 -8.01 -4.62
N MET A 36 11.30 -9.13 -5.08
CA MET A 36 11.71 -9.32 -6.46
C MET A 36 10.67 -10.16 -7.19
N THR A 37 10.09 -9.63 -8.28
CA THR A 37 9.31 -10.43 -9.22
C THR A 37 10.14 -10.73 -10.46
N TYR A 38 9.93 -11.89 -11.06
CA TYR A 38 10.61 -12.31 -12.27
C TYR A 38 9.69 -13.17 -13.12
N THR A 39 9.83 -13.05 -14.44
CA THR A 39 9.18 -13.95 -15.38
C THR A 39 10.12 -15.11 -15.68
N TYR A 40 9.60 -16.33 -15.76
CA TYR A 40 10.37 -17.49 -16.16
C TYR A 40 9.63 -18.37 -17.16
N PHE A 41 10.39 -18.97 -18.07
CA PHE A 41 9.89 -19.98 -18.98
C PHE A 41 10.17 -21.37 -18.43
N SER A 42 9.12 -22.18 -18.32
CA SER A 42 9.24 -23.59 -18.05
C SER A 42 9.00 -24.39 -19.32
N PHE A 43 9.90 -25.33 -19.59
CA PHE A 43 9.76 -26.32 -20.65
C PHE A 43 9.85 -27.68 -19.97
N PHE A 44 8.83 -28.54 -20.12
CA PHE A 44 8.76 -29.83 -19.41
C PHE A 44 9.04 -29.72 -17.90
N PHE A 45 8.44 -28.73 -17.22
CA PHE A 45 8.57 -28.46 -15.77
C PHE A 45 9.93 -27.94 -15.26
N ILE A 46 10.95 -27.80 -16.11
CA ILE A 46 12.23 -27.23 -15.68
C ILE A 46 12.25 -25.72 -16.01
N PRO A 47 12.41 -24.82 -15.03
CA PRO A 47 12.49 -23.38 -15.27
C PRO A 47 13.84 -23.03 -15.93
N LEU A 48 13.85 -22.79 -17.24
CA LEU A 48 15.09 -22.65 -18.03
C LEU A 48 15.66 -21.23 -17.98
N PHE A 49 14.81 -20.21 -18.07
CA PHE A 49 15.24 -18.83 -18.23
C PHE A 49 14.45 -17.90 -17.32
N LYS A 50 15.14 -17.01 -16.59
CA LYS A 50 14.55 -15.97 -15.73
C LYS A 50 14.87 -14.58 -16.28
N TRP A 51 13.86 -13.83 -16.70
CA TRP A 51 13.99 -12.48 -17.27
C TRP A 51 12.95 -11.52 -16.69
N ASN A 52 12.96 -10.25 -17.13
CA ASN A 52 12.03 -9.21 -16.68
C ASN A 52 11.95 -9.09 -15.14
N ARG A 53 13.12 -8.94 -14.51
CA ARG A 53 13.24 -8.79 -13.06
C ARG A 53 12.78 -7.39 -12.66
N ARG A 54 11.78 -7.30 -11.79
CA ARG A 54 11.29 -6.06 -11.20
C ARG A 54 11.47 -6.12 -9.69
N TYR A 55 11.77 -4.97 -9.10
CA TYR A 55 12.05 -4.84 -7.68
C TYR A 55 11.05 -3.88 -7.08
N TYR A 56 10.44 -4.31 -5.98
CA TYR A 56 9.44 -3.54 -5.25
C TYR A 56 9.84 -3.45 -3.80
N VAL A 57 9.43 -2.36 -3.16
CA VAL A 57 9.66 -2.12 -1.73
C VAL A 57 8.32 -1.87 -1.07
N LYS A 58 8.00 -2.67 -0.07
CA LYS A 58 6.84 -2.48 0.80
C LYS A 58 7.31 -1.96 2.15
N THR A 59 6.72 -0.87 2.62
CA THR A 59 7.00 -0.34 3.96
C THR A 59 6.20 -1.08 5.03
N SER A 60 6.81 -1.39 6.18
CA SER A 60 6.11 -2.02 7.30
C SER A 60 5.17 -1.08 8.06
N CYS A 61 5.40 0.23 8.02
CA CYS A 61 4.67 1.21 8.84
C CYS A 61 3.25 1.49 8.36
N CYS A 62 3.05 1.72 7.07
CA CYS A 62 1.73 1.92 6.48
C CYS A 62 1.41 0.90 5.40
N GLY A 63 2.38 0.17 4.84
CA GLY A 63 2.15 -0.74 3.72
C GLY A 63 2.25 -0.10 2.33
N SER A 64 2.77 1.13 2.21
CA SER A 64 2.99 1.74 0.89
C SER A 64 3.96 0.92 0.02
N LEU A 65 3.65 0.86 -1.27
CA LEU A 65 4.40 0.09 -2.27
C LEU A 65 5.14 1.05 -3.21
N TYR A 66 6.42 0.77 -3.39
CA TYR A 66 7.31 1.51 -4.29
C TYR A 66 7.92 0.54 -5.30
N GLU A 67 8.12 1.02 -6.52
CA GLU A 67 9.08 0.41 -7.44
C GLU A 67 10.48 0.88 -7.05
N LEU A 68 11.41 -0.06 -6.96
CA LEU A 68 12.81 0.23 -6.69
C LEU A 68 13.57 0.29 -8.00
N ASP A 69 14.55 1.19 -8.06
CA ASP A 69 15.48 1.25 -9.19
C ASP A 69 16.07 -0.15 -9.49
N PRO A 70 15.99 -0.62 -10.76
CA PRO A 70 16.54 -1.89 -11.17
C PRO A 70 18.02 -2.09 -10.82
N GLU A 71 18.84 -1.04 -10.79
CA GLU A 71 20.26 -1.13 -10.48
C GLU A 71 20.48 -1.51 -9.01
N VAL A 72 19.81 -0.79 -8.11
CA VAL A 72 19.83 -1.03 -6.67
C VAL A 72 19.22 -2.39 -6.34
N GLY A 73 18.08 -2.71 -6.98
CA GLY A 73 17.44 -4.01 -6.82
C GLY A 73 18.32 -5.18 -7.25
N LYS A 74 19.07 -5.04 -8.34
CA LYS A 74 20.04 -6.05 -8.79
C LYS A 74 21.19 -6.20 -7.80
N ALA A 75 21.73 -5.10 -7.28
CA ALA A 75 22.79 -5.12 -6.28
C ALA A 75 22.34 -5.85 -5.00
N LEU A 76 21.15 -5.52 -4.49
CA LEU A 76 20.53 -6.22 -3.37
C LEU A 76 20.32 -7.71 -3.65
N ALA A 77 19.88 -8.07 -4.86
CA ALA A 77 19.70 -9.47 -5.25
C ALA A 77 21.03 -10.24 -5.35
N ARG A 78 22.16 -9.57 -5.56
CA ARG A 78 23.52 -10.14 -5.50
C ARG A 78 24.05 -10.26 -4.07
N GLY A 79 23.36 -9.69 -3.08
CA GLY A 79 23.79 -9.65 -1.69
C GLY A 79 24.77 -8.51 -1.39
N GLU A 80 24.86 -7.50 -2.26
CA GLU A 80 25.63 -6.29 -1.98
C GLU A 80 24.92 -5.44 -0.92
N ASN A 81 25.70 -4.82 -0.04
CA ASN A 81 25.18 -3.92 0.98
C ASN A 81 24.96 -2.53 0.38
N VAL A 82 23.76 -2.31 -0.18
CA VAL A 82 23.36 -1.03 -0.75
C VAL A 82 22.26 -0.41 0.10
N GLU A 83 22.40 0.87 0.43
CA GLU A 83 21.40 1.62 1.19
C GLU A 83 20.31 2.14 0.24
N ILE A 84 19.05 1.77 0.50
CA ILE A 84 17.90 2.23 -0.26
C ILE A 84 17.54 3.67 0.16
N ARG A 85 17.73 4.62 -0.75
CA ARG A 85 17.37 6.03 -0.56
C ARG A 85 16.02 6.36 -1.17
N GLN A 86 15.42 7.48 -0.72
CA GLN A 86 14.15 7.98 -1.25
C GLN A 86 14.22 8.30 -2.74
N GLU A 87 15.38 8.69 -3.25
CA GLU A 87 15.60 9.03 -4.67
C GLU A 87 15.50 7.81 -5.60
N HIS A 88 15.70 6.59 -5.09
CA HIS A 88 15.62 5.34 -5.86
C HIS A 88 14.23 4.68 -5.78
N LEU A 89 13.30 5.30 -5.05
CA LEU A 89 11.97 4.77 -4.77
C LEU A 89 10.90 5.53 -5.56
N HIS A 90 10.25 4.85 -6.50
CA HIS A 90 9.12 5.40 -7.21
C HIS A 90 7.81 4.92 -6.58
N LEU A 91 7.02 5.83 -6.02
CA LEU A 91 5.76 5.47 -5.36
C LEU A 91 4.75 4.92 -6.36
N LEU A 92 4.38 3.65 -6.23
CA LEU A 92 3.32 3.03 -7.03
C LEU A 92 1.98 3.10 -6.31
N GLN A 93 1.96 2.75 -5.02
CA GLN A 93 0.74 2.67 -4.25
C GLN A 93 0.92 3.33 -2.88
N ARG A 94 0.14 4.39 -2.66
CA ARG A 94 0.03 5.03 -1.35
C ARG A 94 -0.88 4.21 -0.46
N SER A 95 -0.37 3.74 0.69
CA SER A 95 -1.19 2.99 1.66
C SER A 95 -2.00 3.91 2.57
N GLY A 96 -2.98 4.59 1.96
CA GLY A 96 -3.86 5.54 2.63
C GLY A 96 -5.22 5.71 1.95
N GLN A 97 -5.53 4.91 0.94
CA GLN A 97 -6.90 4.69 0.48
C GLN A 97 -7.38 3.40 1.15
N ASN A 98 -8.20 3.54 2.21
CA ASN A 98 -9.05 2.49 2.81
C ASN A 98 -8.53 1.04 2.78
N PHE A 99 -7.84 0.60 3.84
CA PHE A 99 -7.99 -0.80 4.30
C PHE A 99 -8.98 -0.83 5.47
N ARG A 100 -10.25 -0.59 5.16
CA ARG A 100 -11.33 -1.35 5.78
C ARG A 100 -11.58 -2.52 4.85
N GLY A 101 -11.01 -3.67 5.20
CA GLY A 101 -11.29 -4.98 4.59
C GLY A 101 -10.71 -5.18 3.18
N ASN A 102 -9.51 -5.78 3.10
CA ASN A 102 -9.17 -6.85 2.15
C ASN A 102 -7.68 -7.25 2.31
N GLU A 103 -7.36 -8.08 3.30
CA GLU A 103 -6.03 -8.70 3.46
C GLU A 103 -5.79 -9.77 2.35
N GLY A 104 -5.85 -9.38 1.08
CA GLY A 104 -6.05 -10.32 -0.03
C GLY A 104 -5.12 -10.21 -1.24
N ALA A 105 -4.00 -9.47 -1.20
CA ALA A 105 -3.13 -9.35 -2.39
C ALA A 105 -1.66 -9.75 -2.21
N TRP A 106 -1.20 -10.07 -0.99
CA TRP A 106 0.12 -10.66 -0.77
C TRP A 106 0.02 -11.72 0.33
N ARG A 107 -0.02 -13.00 -0.05
CA ARG A 107 0.09 -14.12 0.91
C ARG A 107 1.54 -14.23 1.37
N ASP A 108 1.87 -13.63 2.51
CA ASP A 108 3.04 -14.01 3.29
C ASP A 108 2.64 -15.12 4.29
N SER A 109 3.27 -16.29 4.19
CA SER A 109 2.94 -17.48 5.00
C SER A 109 3.40 -17.39 6.47
N SER A 110 3.73 -16.20 6.98
CA SER A 110 4.42 -16.03 8.26
C SER A 110 3.82 -14.96 9.19
N SER A 111 2.58 -14.50 8.94
CA SER A 111 1.91 -13.58 9.87
C SER A 111 0.97 -14.35 10.82
N PRO A 112 1.16 -14.29 12.16
CA PRO A 112 0.24 -14.88 13.11
C PRO A 112 -1.08 -14.12 13.04
N ASN A 113 -2.13 -14.85 12.68
CA ASN A 113 -3.50 -14.39 12.60
C ASN A 113 -3.94 -13.71 13.91
N THR A 114 -3.96 -12.38 13.93
CA THR A 114 -4.66 -11.58 14.95
C THR A 114 -5.80 -10.84 14.28
N GLY A 115 -6.71 -11.62 13.67
CA GLY A 115 -7.99 -11.14 13.19
C GLY A 115 -8.92 -10.81 14.35
N ASN A 116 -8.79 -9.61 14.91
CA ASN A 116 -9.95 -8.91 15.46
C ASN A 116 -10.68 -8.23 14.30
N GLY A 117 -11.24 -9.05 13.41
CA GLY A 117 -12.19 -8.61 12.41
C GLY A 117 -13.52 -8.35 13.11
N ALA A 118 -13.82 -7.09 13.42
CA ALA A 118 -15.20 -6.71 13.70
C ALA A 118 -16.04 -7.12 12.47
N PRO A 119 -17.17 -7.82 12.64
CA PRO A 119 -18.00 -8.21 11.51
C PRO A 119 -18.41 -6.96 10.74
N ALA A 120 -18.44 -7.06 9.41
CA ALA A 120 -19.02 -6.06 8.54
C ALA A 120 -20.50 -5.91 8.93
N GLY A 121 -20.80 -4.95 9.80
CA GLY A 121 -22.17 -4.61 10.15
C GLY A 121 -22.91 -4.08 8.92
N ASP A 122 -24.21 -4.32 8.90
CA ASP A 122 -25.06 -3.89 7.81
C ASP A 122 -24.93 -2.36 7.58
N PRO A 123 -24.85 -1.90 6.32
CA PRO A 123 -24.70 -0.47 6.01
C PRO A 123 -25.84 0.39 6.59
N GLU A 124 -27.00 -0.22 6.85
CA GLU A 124 -28.17 0.44 7.43
C GLU A 124 -28.05 0.63 8.96
N GLU A 125 -27.42 -0.30 9.66
CA GLU A 125 -27.21 -0.25 11.12
C GLU A 125 -26.19 0.83 11.49
N SER A 126 -25.15 0.99 10.66
CA SER A 126 -24.17 2.05 10.81
C SER A 126 -24.76 3.44 10.53
N ALA A 127 -25.70 3.57 9.59
CA ALA A 127 -26.42 4.83 9.34
C ALA A 127 -27.35 5.23 10.51
N ARG A 128 -28.09 4.28 11.10
CA ARG A 128 -28.96 4.54 12.27
C ARG A 128 -28.16 4.92 13.51
N THR A 129 -27.02 4.26 13.74
CA THR A 129 -26.14 4.56 14.88
C THR A 129 -25.49 5.94 14.74
N LEU A 130 -25.10 6.33 13.52
CA LEU A 130 -24.55 7.66 13.26
C LEU A 130 -25.61 8.76 13.41
N LYS A 131 -26.83 8.54 12.92
CA LYS A 131 -27.98 9.43 13.17
C LYS A 131 -28.29 9.61 14.66
N ALA A 132 -28.27 8.52 15.43
CA ALA A 132 -28.53 8.58 16.87
C ALA A 132 -27.45 9.36 17.64
N LYS A 133 -26.21 9.35 17.16
CA LYS A 133 -25.08 10.02 17.84
C LYS A 133 -24.91 11.50 17.44
N TYR A 134 -25.27 11.86 16.21
CA TYR A 134 -24.96 13.17 15.64
C TYR A 134 -26.18 13.94 15.09
N GLY A 135 -27.39 13.39 15.20
CA GLY A 135 -28.61 14.01 14.66
C GLY A 135 -28.82 13.75 13.17
N GLU A 136 -29.79 14.43 12.55
CA GLU A 136 -30.12 14.21 11.13
C GLU A 136 -29.24 15.03 10.15
N ASP A 137 -28.57 16.08 10.64
CA ASP A 137 -27.86 17.06 9.81
C ASP A 137 -26.34 16.81 9.74
N PHE A 138 -25.93 15.58 9.47
CA PHE A 138 -24.51 15.26 9.23
C PHE A 138 -24.24 14.90 7.77
N ARG A 139 -23.11 15.36 7.23
CA ARG A 139 -22.61 14.94 5.93
C ARG A 139 -21.23 14.32 6.07
N MET A 140 -21.09 13.09 5.58
CA MET A 140 -19.78 12.46 5.48
C MET A 140 -19.01 13.10 4.33
N ARG A 141 -17.82 13.64 4.64
CA ARG A 141 -16.90 14.25 3.67
C ARG A 141 -15.58 13.51 3.67
N SER A 142 -14.95 13.44 2.49
CA SER A 142 -13.60 12.94 2.33
C SER A 142 -12.67 14.07 1.89
N CYS A 143 -11.47 14.13 2.46
CA CYS A 143 -10.45 15.09 2.04
C CYS A 143 -9.92 14.73 0.63
N PRO A 144 -9.92 15.66 -0.34
CA PRO A 144 -9.44 15.37 -1.70
C PRO A 144 -7.91 15.15 -1.78
N TYR A 145 -7.16 15.58 -0.77
CA TYR A 145 -5.70 15.49 -0.76
C TYR A 145 -5.16 14.23 -0.09
N CYS A 146 -5.85 13.73 0.95
CA CYS A 146 -5.39 12.58 1.74
C CYS A 146 -6.43 11.47 1.90
N GLY A 147 -7.65 11.67 1.41
CA GLY A 147 -8.74 10.68 1.46
C GLY A 147 -9.42 10.53 2.83
N TYR A 148 -9.04 11.31 3.84
CA TYR A 148 -9.59 11.19 5.19
C TYR A 148 -11.09 11.46 5.22
N GLN A 149 -11.87 10.47 5.68
CA GLN A 149 -13.31 10.60 5.87
C GLN A 149 -13.62 11.12 7.28
N PHE A 150 -14.48 12.13 7.37
CA PHE A 150 -14.91 12.71 8.63
C PHE A 150 -16.37 13.15 8.53
N VAL A 151 -17.01 13.21 9.70
CA VAL A 151 -18.35 13.75 9.87
C VAL A 151 -18.20 15.26 10.02
N ASP A 152 -18.85 16.01 9.14
CA ASP A 152 -18.76 17.46 9.12
C ASP A 152 -20.17 18.04 9.17
N HIS A 153 -20.50 18.65 10.30
CA HIS A 153 -21.74 19.38 10.51
C HIS A 153 -21.63 20.73 9.81
N GLU A 154 -22.56 21.00 8.91
CA GLU A 154 -22.76 22.32 8.28
C GLU A 154 -21.53 23.00 7.63
N LYS A 155 -20.43 22.25 7.33
CA LYS A 155 -19.19 22.79 6.72
C LYS A 155 -18.39 23.67 7.66
N GLU A 156 -18.37 23.33 8.93
CA GLU A 156 -17.56 24.00 9.92
C GLU A 156 -16.05 23.80 9.67
N PHE A 157 -15.64 22.67 9.07
CA PHE A 157 -14.23 22.42 8.79
C PHE A 157 -13.79 23.02 7.45
N ALA A 158 -13.01 24.11 7.52
CA ALA A 158 -12.30 24.68 6.37
C ALA A 158 -11.04 23.87 5.98
N PHE A 159 -10.43 23.17 6.96
CA PHE A 159 -9.18 22.41 6.79
C PHE A 159 -9.33 20.96 7.26
N CYS A 160 -8.60 20.06 6.61
CA CYS A 160 -8.60 18.65 6.97
C CYS A 160 -7.89 18.44 8.32
N PRO A 161 -8.55 17.86 9.34
CA PRO A 161 -7.95 17.65 10.66
C PRO A 161 -6.78 16.65 10.63
N LYS A 162 -6.67 15.81 9.58
CA LYS A 162 -5.57 14.85 9.44
C LYS A 162 -4.33 15.44 8.77
N CYS A 163 -4.48 16.33 7.79
CA CYS A 163 -3.37 16.78 6.96
C CYS A 163 -3.22 18.30 6.84
N GLY A 164 -4.08 19.07 7.50
CA GLY A 164 -4.06 20.53 7.50
C GLY A 164 -4.42 21.21 6.16
N LYS A 165 -4.66 20.44 5.08
CA LYS A 165 -4.97 20.99 3.75
C LYS A 165 -6.43 21.45 3.66
N PRO A 166 -6.73 22.53 2.90
CA PRO A 166 -8.09 23.07 2.77
C PRO A 166 -9.04 22.02 2.18
N LEU A 167 -10.32 22.07 2.56
CA LEU A 167 -11.33 21.11 2.11
C LEU A 167 -12.15 21.60 0.91
N SER A 168 -12.05 22.89 0.57
CA SER A 168 -12.62 23.46 -0.65
C SER A 168 -11.62 23.38 -1.80
N LYS A 169 -12.06 22.84 -2.95
CA LYS A 169 -11.59 23.35 -4.25
C LYS A 169 -12.46 24.57 -4.52
N ARG A 170 -11.95 25.78 -4.32
CA ARG A 170 -12.49 26.97 -4.99
C ARG A 170 -11.40 27.54 -5.88
N GLU A 171 -11.85 27.87 -7.08
CA GLU A 171 -11.14 28.24 -8.30
C GLU A 171 -9.92 29.17 -8.11
N GLN A 172 -8.81 28.76 -8.70
CA GLN A 172 -8.03 29.69 -9.50
C GLN A 172 -8.88 29.94 -10.76
N GLU A 173 -9.43 31.15 -10.91
CA GLU A 173 -9.83 31.81 -12.18
C GLU A 173 -10.73 33.00 -11.82
N GLY A 174 -10.21 34.22 -11.99
CA GLY A 174 -10.94 35.49 -11.85
C GLY A 174 -10.22 36.51 -10.99
#